data_AF-A0AAW5N192-F1
#
_entry.id   AF-A0AAW5N192-F1
#
_cell.length_a   1.000
_cell.length_b   1.000
_cell.length_c   1.000
_cell.angle_alpha   90.00
_cell.angle_beta   90.00
_cell.angle_gamma   90.00
#
_symmetry.space_group_name_H-M   'P 1'
#
loop_
_entity.id
_entity.type
_entity.pdbx_description
1 polymer ?
#
loop_
_entity_poly.entity_id
_entity_poly.type
_entity_poly.pdbx_seq_one_letter_code
_entity_poly.pdbx_strand_id
1 'polypeptide(L)' 'GLRSIIEHALLDVMFELPSRKDVSKCVITKETIQRNLRPTLVTSAGHAVETEEPEEASA' A
#
# COMPACT_ATOMS: atom_id res chain seq x y z
N GLY A 1 -11.01 9.33 12.20
CA GLY A 1 -12.05 8.29 12.03
C GLY A 1 -11.57 7.21 11.06
N LEU A 2 -12.27 6.07 10.94
CA LEU A 2 -11.80 4.91 10.16
C LEU A 2 -11.43 5.24 8.70
N ARG A 3 -12.25 6.05 8.03
CA ARG A 3 -12.00 6.52 6.66
C ARG A 3 -10.62 7.18 6.50
N SER A 4 -10.28 8.09 7.43
CA SER A 4 -9.02 8.81 7.40
C SER A 4 -7.81 7.90 7.62
N ILE A 5 -7.95 6.82 8.42
CA ILE A 5 -6.89 5.83 8.63
C ILE A 5 -6.61 5.07 7.32
N ILE A 6 -7.66 4.64 6.64
CA ILE A 6 -7.55 3.90 5.37
C ILE A 6 -7.02 4.82 4.24
N GLU A 7 -7.48 6.07 4.18
CA GLU A 7 -6.96 7.03 3.20
C GLU A 7 -5.46 7.28 3.39
N HIS A 8 -4.97 7.38 4.63
CA HIS A 8 -3.55 7.56 4.91
C HIS A 8 -2.72 6.34 4.46
N ALA A 9 -3.18 5.13 4.77
CA ALA A 9 -2.48 3.90 4.41
C ALA A 9 -2.45 3.62 2.89
N LEU A 10 -3.41 4.14 2.15
CA LEU A 10 -3.53 3.94 0.70
C LEU A 10 -2.95 5.10 -0.13
N LEU A 11 -2.51 6.18 0.50
CA LEU A 11 -2.16 7.44 -0.18
C LEU A 11 -1.07 7.25 -1.24
N ASP A 12 -0.11 6.36 -0.96
CA ASP A 12 1.00 6.04 -1.86
C ASP A 12 0.59 5.19 -3.06
N VAL A 13 -0.40 4.31 -2.88
CA VAL A 13 -0.79 3.31 -3.88
C VAL A 13 -2.05 3.71 -4.67
N MET A 14 -2.84 4.65 -4.17
CA MET A 14 -4.13 5.03 -4.78
C MET A 14 -4.00 5.60 -6.19
N PHE A 15 -2.84 6.19 -6.53
CA PHE A 15 -2.58 6.72 -7.86
C PHE A 15 -2.14 5.64 -8.85
N GLU A 16 -1.31 4.68 -8.40
CA GLU A 16 -0.85 3.59 -9.28
C GLU A 16 -1.93 2.52 -9.50
N LEU A 17 -2.71 2.20 -8.46
CA LEU A 17 -3.65 1.09 -8.46
C LEU A 17 -4.66 1.14 -9.62
N PRO A 18 -5.26 2.30 -9.98
CA PRO A 18 -6.14 2.40 -11.14
C PRO A 18 -5.47 2.02 -12.48
N SER A 19 -4.15 2.20 -12.59
CA SER A 19 -3.39 1.90 -13.82
C SER A 19 -2.79 0.49 -13.82
N ARG A 20 -2.62 -0.12 -12.63
CA ARG A 20 -2.04 -1.45 -12.43
C ARG A 20 -3.06 -2.56 -12.73
N LYS A 21 -3.04 -3.09 -13.95
CA LYS A 21 -3.90 -4.22 -14.39
C LYS A 21 -3.46 -5.58 -13.87
N ASP A 22 -2.23 -5.66 -13.36
CA ASP A 22 -1.61 -6.87 -12.82
C ASP A 22 -1.94 -7.09 -11.35
N VAL A 23 -2.48 -6.10 -10.63
CA VAL A 23 -2.79 -6.20 -9.20
C VAL A 23 -4.19 -6.77 -8.99
N SER A 24 -4.29 -7.82 -8.17
CA SER A 24 -5.54 -8.53 -7.86
C SER A 24 -6.05 -8.25 -6.44
N LYS A 25 -5.15 -7.91 -5.51
CA LYS A 25 -5.49 -7.68 -4.10
C LYS A 25 -4.49 -6.70 -3.47
N CYS A 26 -5.00 -5.82 -2.62
CA CYS A 26 -4.20 -5.00 -1.71
C CYS A 26 -4.43 -5.51 -0.27
N VAL A 27 -3.35 -5.78 0.46
CA VAL A 27 -3.39 -6.33 1.82
C VAL A 27 -2.84 -5.29 2.78
N ILE A 28 -3.67 -4.89 3.73
CA ILE A 28 -3.32 -3.99 4.84
C ILE A 28 -3.31 -4.82 6.12
N THR A 29 -2.17 -4.89 6.80
CA THR A 29 -2.05 -5.55 8.11
C THR A 29 -2.05 -4.53 9.23
N LYS A 30 -2.06 -5.01 10.48
CA LYS A 30 -1.90 -4.16 11.66
C LYS A 30 -0.58 -3.39 11.60
N GLU A 31 0.47 -4.06 11.15
CA GLU A 31 1.82 -3.51 11.03
C GLU A 31 1.88 -2.40 9.98
N THR A 32 1.17 -2.56 8.85
CA THR A 32 1.00 -1.49 7.83
C THR A 32 0.55 -0.19 8.49
N ILE A 33 -0.42 -0.26 9.38
CA ILE A 33 -0.94 0.93 10.08
C ILE A 33 -0.01 1.40 11.19
N GLN A 34 0.47 0.50 12.04
CA GLN A 34 1.25 0.87 13.24
C GLN A 34 2.65 1.38 12.90
N ARG A 35 3.23 0.93 11.79
CA ARG A 35 4.59 1.28 11.35
C ARG A 35 4.59 2.12 10.08
N ASN A 36 3.41 2.55 9.62
CA ASN A 36 3.24 3.35 8.41
C ASN A 36 3.92 2.74 7.17
N LEU A 37 3.84 1.41 7.04
CA LEU A 37 4.42 0.68 5.91
C LEU A 37 3.50 0.80 4.70
N ARG A 38 4.06 0.57 3.52
CA ARG A 38 3.25 0.44 2.32
C ARG A 38 2.41 -0.85 2.35
N PRO A 39 1.16 -0.82 1.84
CA PRO A 39 0.35 -2.02 1.70
C PRO A 39 0.99 -3.02 0.74
N THR A 40 0.84 -4.31 1.03
CA THR A 40 1.32 -5.38 0.13
C THR A 40 0.37 -5.55 -1.04
N LEU A 41 0.90 -5.49 -2.28
CA LEU A 41 0.11 -5.71 -3.49
C LEU A 41 0.33 -7.12 -4.01
N VAL A 42 -0.75 -7.88 -4.18
CA VAL A 42 -0.69 -9.23 -4.74
C VAL A 42 -1.06 -9.17 -6.22
N THR A 43 -0.14 -9.60 -7.07
CA THR A 43 -0.36 -9.64 -8.51
C THR A 43 -1.18 -10.88 -8.92
N SER A 44 -1.77 -10.84 -10.12
CA SER A 44 -2.51 -11.96 -10.71
C SER A 44 -1.66 -13.22 -10.89
N ALA A 45 -0.32 -13.09 -10.88
CA ALA A 45 0.62 -14.20 -10.89
C ALA A 45 0.91 -14.78 -9.48
N GLY A 46 0.21 -14.32 -8.44
CA GLY A 46 0.38 -14.76 -7.05
C GLY A 46 1.63 -14.21 -6.35
N HIS A 47 2.40 -13.34 -7.02
CA HIS A 47 3.57 -12.71 -6.40
C HIS A 47 3.13 -11.52 -5.54
N ALA A 48 3.52 -11.54 -4.27
CA ALA A 48 3.45 -10.39 -3.39
C ALA A 48 4.56 -9.41 -3.79
N VAL A 49 4.15 -8.20 -4.18
CA VAL A 49 5.06 -7.07 -4.37
C VAL A 49 5.09 -6.34 -3.05
N GLU A 50 6.17 -6.54 -2.31
CA GLU A 50 6.55 -5.68 -1.18
C GLU A 50 7.13 -4.41 -1.79
N THR A 51 6.38 -3.31 -1.74
CA THR A 51 6.92 -2.00 -2.13
C THR A 51 7.68 -1.43 -0.93
N GLU A 52 8.99 -1.18 -1.14
CA GLU A 52 9.92 -0.70 -0.11
C GLU A 52 9.43 0.60 0.57
N GLU A 53 9.84 0.79 1.83
CA GLU A 53 9.46 1.89 2.71
C GLU A 53 9.60 3.26 2.00
N PRO A 54 8.67 4.22 2.24
CA PRO A 54 8.90 5.58 1.80
C PRO A 54 10.16 6.10 2.51
N GLU A 55 11.21 6.38 1.74
CA GLU A 55 12.36 7.15 2.20
C GLU A 55 11.82 8.45 2.80
N GLU A 56 11.98 8.62 4.11
CA GLU A 56 11.60 9.84 4.82
C GLU A 56 12.14 11.02 4.01
N ALA A 57 11.23 11.85 3.48
CA ALA A 57 11.60 13.13 2.94
C ALA A 57 12.22 13.93 4.09
N SER A 58 13.55 13.89 4.16
CA SER A 58 14.42 14.78 4.89
C SER A 58 14.05 16.23 4.53
N ALA A 59 13.22 16.87 5.35
CA ALA A 59 13.09 18.32 5.50
C ALA A 59 12.42 18.69 6.83
#